data_AF-A0A6B3I278-F1
#
_entry.id   AF-A0A6B3I278-F1
#
_cell.length_a   1.000
_cell.length_b   1.000
_cell.length_c   1.000
_cell.angle_alpha   90.00
_cell.angle_beta   90.00
_cell.angle_gamma   90.00
#
_symmetry.space_group_name_H-M   'P 1'
#
loop_
_entity.id
_entity.type
_entity.pdbx_description
1 polymer ?
#
loop_
_entity_poly.entity_id
_entity_poly.type
_entity_poly.pdbx_seq_one_letter_code
_entity_poly.pdbx_strand_id
1 'polypeptide(L)'
;PRLAPLLMDHPHGITDFGVLVPRHLTPVPGGELVRTPRLRHRHLVLRRRRWELTGSTVAVLLAELAAEGEVPVGTVARWRALLGVPDQLYLHGAPPARGGRVDEDLLRALDRPKPQYVDLGDALHLRCLGKWLARHPDGVVLEEALPAPVRDETYAAVELVVETYRAGRTNRGEGR
;
A
#
# COMPACT_ATOMS: atom_id res chain seq x y z
N PRO A 1 16.17 -18.66 13.53
CA PRO A 1 15.95 -17.32 12.94
C PRO A 1 14.58 -16.75 13.34
N ARG A 2 14.58 -15.83 14.32
CA ARG A 2 13.38 -15.15 14.81
C ARG A 2 13.08 -13.96 13.88
N LEU A 3 12.17 -14.14 12.94
CA LEU A 3 11.61 -13.04 12.15
C LEU A 3 10.49 -12.41 12.97
N ALA A 4 10.54 -11.08 13.10
CA ALA A 4 9.70 -10.20 13.92
C ALA A 4 10.16 -10.06 15.38
N PRO A 5 10.88 -8.98 15.73
CA PRO A 5 10.66 -8.38 17.02
C PRO A 5 9.20 -7.92 17.09
N LEU A 6 8.59 -8.14 18.25
CA LEU A 6 7.23 -7.73 18.61
C LEU A 6 6.92 -6.31 18.11
N LEU A 7 5.91 -6.21 17.24
CA LEU A 7 5.40 -4.92 16.75
C LEU A 7 4.78 -4.05 17.87
N MET A 8 4.54 -4.64 19.05
CA MET A 8 3.82 -3.99 20.15
C MET A 8 4.68 -3.69 21.39
N ASP A 9 5.92 -4.19 21.46
CA ASP A 9 6.83 -3.95 22.60
C ASP A 9 7.98 -2.98 22.27
N HIS A 10 8.02 -2.44 21.04
CA HIS A 10 9.13 -1.57 20.64
C HIS A 10 8.85 -0.09 20.93
N PRO A 11 9.71 0.61 21.71
CA PRO A 11 9.60 2.04 21.97
C PRO A 11 9.96 2.92 20.74
N HIS A 12 9.87 2.37 19.52
CA HIS A 12 10.38 2.97 18.28
C HIS A 12 9.28 3.33 17.26
N GLY A 13 8.01 3.30 17.67
CA GLY A 13 6.89 3.70 16.82
C GLY A 13 6.47 2.65 15.79
N ILE A 14 5.81 3.10 14.72
CA ILE A 14 5.26 2.24 13.66
C ILE A 14 6.39 1.49 12.97
N THR A 15 6.52 0.21 13.29
CA THR A 15 7.47 -0.70 12.65
C THR A 15 6.78 -1.35 11.46
N ASP A 16 7.39 -1.27 10.29
CA ASP A 16 6.97 -2.02 9.10
C ASP A 16 8.12 -2.87 8.56
N PHE A 17 7.80 -3.77 7.63
CA PHE A 17 8.82 -4.59 6.97
C PHE A 17 9.52 -3.88 5.80
N GLY A 18 9.29 -2.57 5.62
CA GLY A 18 9.76 -1.80 4.46
C GLY A 18 11.28 -1.83 4.30
N VAL A 19 12.01 -1.80 5.42
CA VAL A 19 13.49 -1.88 5.43
C VAL A 19 14.06 -3.18 4.87
N LEU A 20 13.25 -4.24 4.83
CA LEU A 20 13.67 -5.55 4.31
C LEU A 20 13.37 -5.72 2.82
N VAL A 21 12.69 -4.75 2.18
CA VAL A 21 12.19 -4.90 0.82
C VAL A 21 13.05 -4.07 -0.15
N PRO A 22 13.58 -4.69 -1.23
CA PRO A 22 14.35 -3.96 -2.23
C PRO A 22 13.49 -2.91 -2.93
N ARG A 23 14.11 -1.79 -3.31
CA ARG A 23 13.48 -0.69 -4.03
C ARG A 23 13.98 -0.66 -5.46
N HIS A 24 13.07 -0.65 -6.42
CA HIS A 24 13.38 -0.52 -7.84
C HIS A 24 12.92 0.86 -8.32
N LEU A 25 13.83 1.64 -8.87
CA LEU A 25 13.55 2.95 -9.43
C LEU A 25 13.40 2.83 -10.95
N THR A 26 12.34 3.44 -11.50
CA THR A 26 12.11 3.53 -12.94
C THR A 26 11.70 4.95 -13.28
N PRO A 27 12.34 5.60 -14.27
CA PRO A 27 11.92 6.91 -14.74
C PRO A 27 10.49 6.87 -15.31
N VAL A 28 9.67 7.85 -14.94
CA VAL A 28 8.30 8.04 -15.43
C VAL A 28 8.03 9.54 -15.65
N PRO A 29 6.99 9.93 -16.41
CA PRO A 29 6.66 11.34 -16.57
C PRO A 29 6.47 12.02 -15.20
N GLY A 30 7.21 13.11 -14.98
CA GLY A 30 7.16 13.86 -13.72
C GLY A 30 8.10 13.38 -12.62
N GLY A 31 8.82 12.26 -12.77
CA GLY A 31 9.79 11.84 -11.74
C GLY A 31 10.22 10.38 -11.82
N GLU A 32 10.36 9.76 -10.65
CA GLU A 32 10.71 8.34 -10.52
C GLU A 32 9.58 7.57 -9.86
N LEU A 33 9.26 6.41 -10.43
CA LEU A 33 8.45 5.39 -9.80
C LEU A 33 9.34 4.58 -8.85
N VAL A 34 8.95 4.50 -7.58
CA VAL A 34 9.54 3.54 -6.63
C VAL A 34 8.64 2.31 -6.59
N ARG A 35 9.15 1.18 -7.06
CA ARG A 35 8.45 -0.12 -6.99
C ARG A 35 9.09 -1.02 -5.94
N THR A 36 8.27 -1.54 -5.02
CA THR A 36 8.71 -2.53 -4.04
C THR A 36 7.94 -3.85 -4.25
N PRO A 37 8.65 -5.00 -4.35
CA PRO A 37 7.99 -6.29 -4.55
C PRO A 37 7.25 -6.77 -3.29
N ARG A 38 6.39 -7.78 -3.47
CA ARG A 38 5.72 -8.46 -2.37
C ARG A 38 6.75 -9.16 -1.48
N LEU A 39 6.69 -8.91 -0.17
CA LEU A 39 7.47 -9.64 0.83
C LEU A 39 6.64 -10.80 1.38
N ARG A 40 7.20 -12.02 1.32
CA ARG A 40 6.54 -13.24 1.79
C ARG A 40 7.44 -14.03 2.73
N HIS A 41 6.81 -14.68 3.70
CA HIS A 41 7.41 -15.77 4.45
C HIS A 41 6.52 -17.00 4.30
N ARG A 42 6.96 -17.99 3.51
CA ARG A 42 6.14 -19.13 3.10
C ARG A 42 4.80 -18.65 2.51
N HIS A 43 3.68 -19.03 3.13
CA HIS A 43 2.34 -18.66 2.69
C HIS A 43 1.88 -17.29 3.22
N LEU A 44 2.61 -16.68 4.15
CA LEU A 44 2.27 -15.38 4.73
C LEU A 44 2.80 -14.26 3.84
N VAL A 45 1.93 -13.29 3.55
CA VAL A 45 2.31 -12.03 2.91
C VAL A 45 2.56 -11.01 4.02
N LEU A 46 3.83 -10.64 4.19
CA LEU A 46 4.26 -9.69 5.22
C LEU A 46 4.13 -8.24 4.74
N ARG A 47 4.29 -8.02 3.42
CA ARG A 47 4.08 -6.73 2.78
C ARG A 47 3.60 -6.96 1.34
N ARG A 48 2.55 -6.24 0.96
CA ARG A 48 2.02 -6.22 -0.40
C ARG A 48 2.96 -5.45 -1.34
N ARG A 49 2.95 -5.79 -2.62
CA ARG A 49 3.63 -5.06 -3.70
C ARG A 49 3.10 -3.62 -3.77
N ARG A 50 4.00 -2.65 -3.93
CA ARG A 50 3.65 -1.21 -4.02
C ARG A 50 4.36 -0.50 -5.15
N TRP A 51 3.71 0.58 -5.59
CA TRP A 51 4.19 1.54 -6.57
C TRP A 51 3.97 2.94 -5.97
N GLU A 52 5.06 3.65 -5.72
CA GLU A 52 5.04 4.98 -5.11
C GLU A 52 5.32 6.01 -6.20
N LEU A 53 4.40 6.99 -6.33
CA LEU A 53 4.48 8.07 -7.29
C LEU A 53 4.70 9.38 -6.53
N THR A 54 5.62 10.20 -7.01
CA THR A 54 5.84 11.55 -6.48
C THR A 54 4.67 12.46 -6.80
N GLY A 55 4.49 13.53 -6.02
CA GLY A 55 3.48 14.57 -6.30
C GLY A 55 3.57 15.15 -7.71
N SER A 56 4.78 15.34 -8.24
CA SER A 56 5.01 15.79 -9.61
C SER A 56 4.51 14.79 -10.67
N THR A 57 4.69 13.48 -10.44
CA THR A 57 4.14 12.43 -11.30
C THR A 57 2.61 12.42 -11.23
N VAL A 58 2.05 12.58 -10.03
CA VAL A 58 0.59 12.70 -9.83
C VAL A 58 0.02 13.91 -10.56
N ALA A 59 0.70 15.05 -10.54
CA ALA A 59 0.28 16.25 -11.25
C ALA A 59 0.22 16.05 -12.78
N VAL A 60 1.22 15.37 -13.36
CA VAL A 60 1.22 15.02 -14.79
C VAL A 60 0.05 14.11 -15.12
N LEU A 61 -0.14 13.04 -14.33
CA LEU A 61 -1.28 12.12 -14.52
C LEU A 61 -2.61 12.86 -14.43
N LEU A 62 -2.81 13.73 -13.42
CA LEU A 62 -4.03 14.51 -13.27
C LEU A 62 -4.31 15.40 -14.50
N ALA A 63 -3.28 16.06 -15.04
CA ALA A 63 -3.42 16.89 -16.23
C ALA A 63 -3.84 16.07 -17.46
N GLU A 64 -3.26 14.89 -17.64
CA GLU A 64 -3.61 13.99 -18.75
C GLU A 64 -5.01 13.40 -18.61
N LEU A 65 -5.42 13.01 -17.39
CA LEU A 65 -6.78 12.54 -17.12
C LEU A 65 -7.81 13.64 -17.44
N ALA A 66 -7.53 14.88 -17.04
CA ALA A 66 -8.40 16.01 -17.32
C ALA A 66 -8.50 16.35 -18.82
N ALA A 67 -7.43 16.09 -19.59
CA ALA A 67 -7.40 16.36 -21.03
C ALA A 67 -8.21 15.34 -21.85
N GLU A 68 -8.35 14.08 -21.39
CA GLU A 68 -9.09 13.04 -22.12
C GLU A 68 -10.61 13.16 -21.98
N GLY A 69 -11.10 13.63 -20.83
CA GLY A 69 -12.54 13.85 -20.58
C GLY A 69 -13.10 13.01 -19.43
N GLU A 70 -14.39 12.71 -19.47
CA GLU A 70 -15.13 12.20 -18.31
C GLU A 70 -14.74 10.77 -17.89
N VAL A 71 -14.41 9.90 -18.85
CA VAL A 71 -13.97 8.52 -18.59
C VAL A 71 -12.62 8.29 -19.30
N PRO A 72 -11.49 8.49 -18.61
CA PRO A 72 -10.16 8.56 -19.24
C PRO A 72 -9.52 7.17 -19.47
N VAL A 73 -10.14 6.34 -20.31
CA VAL A 73 -9.73 4.94 -20.53
C VAL A 73 -8.33 4.83 -21.14
N GLY A 74 -8.02 5.63 -22.15
CA GLY A 74 -6.76 5.57 -22.88
C GLY A 74 -5.56 6.00 -22.04
N THR A 75 -5.71 7.10 -21.29
CA THR A 75 -4.71 7.58 -20.34
C THR A 75 -4.48 6.55 -19.25
N VAL A 76 -5.53 5.99 -18.67
CA VAL A 76 -5.38 4.98 -17.61
C VAL A 76 -4.73 3.70 -18.14
N ALA A 77 -5.10 3.23 -19.33
CA ALA A 77 -4.48 2.06 -19.96
C ALA A 77 -2.97 2.29 -20.22
N ARG A 78 -2.60 3.47 -20.74
CA ARG A 78 -1.20 3.86 -20.97
C ARG A 78 -0.41 3.89 -19.66
N TRP A 79 -0.93 4.56 -18.64
CA TRP A 79 -0.27 4.64 -17.33
C TRP A 79 -0.19 3.28 -16.64
N ARG A 80 -1.21 2.44 -16.76
CA ARG A 80 -1.17 1.07 -16.23
C ARG A 80 -0.03 0.27 -16.86
N ALA A 81 0.11 0.34 -18.19
CA ALA A 81 1.19 -0.32 -18.91
C ALA A 81 2.57 0.23 -18.50
N LEU A 82 2.69 1.56 -18.39
CA LEU A 82 3.93 2.23 -17.98
C LEU A 82 4.37 1.83 -16.56
N LEU A 83 3.45 1.82 -15.60
CA LEU A 83 3.74 1.51 -14.20
C LEU A 83 3.82 0.00 -13.93
N GLY A 84 3.26 -0.82 -14.83
CA GLY A 84 3.13 -2.27 -14.66
C GLY A 84 2.29 -2.65 -13.44
N VAL A 85 1.19 -1.93 -13.21
CA VAL A 85 0.25 -2.16 -12.10
C VAL A 85 -0.91 -3.07 -12.55
N PRO A 86 -1.49 -3.89 -11.64
CA PRO A 86 -2.72 -4.63 -11.92
C PRO A 86 -3.94 -3.70 -12.01
N ASP A 87 -5.07 -4.24 -12.45
CA ASP A 87 -6.33 -3.48 -12.54
C ASP A 87 -6.90 -3.10 -11.18
N GLN A 88 -6.79 -4.00 -10.20
CA GLN A 88 -7.35 -3.82 -8.86
C GLN A 88 -6.26 -3.45 -7.86
N LEU A 89 -6.45 -2.30 -7.22
CA LEU A 89 -5.45 -1.66 -6.37
C LEU A 89 -6.12 -0.98 -5.16
N TYR A 90 -5.30 -0.68 -4.16
CA TYR A 90 -5.62 0.33 -3.16
C TYR A 90 -4.76 1.58 -3.41
N LEU A 91 -5.39 2.74 -3.33
CA LEU A 91 -4.77 4.05 -3.46
C LEU A 91 -4.76 4.74 -2.10
N HIS A 92 -3.60 5.22 -1.66
CA HIS A 92 -3.49 6.04 -0.47
C HIS A 92 -2.32 7.04 -0.60
N GLY A 93 -2.28 8.04 0.28
CA GLY A 93 -1.17 9.00 0.30
C GLY A 93 0.18 8.32 0.61
N ALA A 94 1.25 8.90 0.07
CA ALA A 94 2.61 8.53 0.46
C ALA A 94 2.81 8.70 1.98
N PRO A 95 3.55 7.80 2.64
CA PRO A 95 3.92 8.04 4.02
C PRO A 95 4.72 9.35 4.11
N PRO A 96 4.40 10.25 5.05
CA PRO A 96 5.21 11.44 5.30
C PRO A 96 6.62 11.01 5.67
N ALA A 97 7.60 11.88 5.37
CA ALA A 97 8.93 11.72 5.90
C ALA A 97 8.85 11.57 7.43
N ARG A 98 9.56 10.59 7.98
CA ARG A 98 9.60 10.38 9.44
C ARG A 98 9.97 11.68 10.13
N GLY A 99 9.12 12.14 11.03
CA GLY A 99 9.43 13.25 11.92
C GLY A 99 10.43 12.81 12.98
N GLY A 100 11.03 13.78 13.67
CA GLY A 100 11.91 13.49 14.81
C GLY A 100 11.16 12.98 16.04
N ARG A 101 9.81 13.00 16.05
CA ARG A 101 8.95 12.74 17.21
C ARG A 101 7.98 11.59 16.95
N VAL A 102 8.18 10.50 17.68
CA VAL A 102 7.50 9.21 17.47
C VAL A 102 6.00 9.26 17.78
N ASP A 103 5.61 10.02 18.79
CA ASP A 103 4.22 10.22 19.24
C ASP A 103 3.38 10.95 18.19
N GLU A 104 3.91 12.05 17.66
CA GLU A 104 3.25 12.83 16.60
C GLU A 104 3.15 12.04 15.30
N ASP A 105 4.19 11.29 14.94
CA ASP A 105 4.20 10.45 13.75
C ASP A 105 3.14 9.34 13.82
N LEU A 106 2.90 8.77 15.01
CA LEU A 106 1.84 7.78 15.24
C LEU A 106 0.46 8.41 15.07
N LEU A 107 0.18 9.55 15.70
CA LEU A 107 -1.11 10.24 15.57
C LEU A 107 -1.39 10.62 14.11
N ARG A 108 -0.41 11.21 13.42
CA ARG A 108 -0.51 11.53 11.99
C ARG A 108 -0.71 10.30 11.11
N ALA A 109 -0.28 9.12 11.54
CA ALA A 109 -0.53 7.89 10.81
C ALA A 109 -1.96 7.36 11.02
N LEU A 110 -2.50 7.50 12.23
CA LEU A 110 -3.88 7.11 12.57
C LEU A 110 -4.91 8.02 11.91
N ASP A 111 -4.60 9.31 11.76
CA ASP A 111 -5.48 10.29 11.10
C ASP A 111 -5.48 10.19 9.57
N ARG A 112 -4.73 9.25 8.98
CA ARG A 112 -4.67 9.12 7.53
C ARG A 112 -6.01 8.67 6.96
N PRO A 113 -6.42 9.23 5.81
CA PRO A 113 -7.52 8.68 5.04
C PRO A 113 -7.28 7.19 4.79
N LYS A 114 -8.33 6.38 5.01
CA LYS A 114 -8.27 4.96 4.71
C LYS A 114 -7.90 4.74 3.23
N PRO A 115 -7.12 3.70 2.91
CA PRO A 115 -6.86 3.34 1.52
C PRO A 115 -8.14 3.18 0.72
N GLN A 116 -8.19 3.80 -0.45
CA GLN A 116 -9.31 3.76 -1.38
C GLN A 116 -9.14 2.58 -2.33
N TYR A 117 -10.12 1.67 -2.40
CA TYR A 117 -10.14 0.63 -3.42
C TYR A 117 -10.38 1.26 -4.81
N VAL A 118 -9.60 0.83 -5.81
CA VAL A 118 -9.66 1.29 -7.20
C VAL A 118 -9.65 0.08 -8.13
N ASP A 119 -10.60 0.02 -9.05
CA ASP A 119 -10.63 -0.93 -10.15
C ASP A 119 -10.48 -0.15 -11.46
N LEU A 120 -9.31 -0.26 -12.09
CA LEU A 120 -8.97 0.43 -13.34
C LEU A 120 -9.69 -0.15 -14.57
N GLY A 121 -10.45 -1.24 -14.41
CA GLY A 121 -11.37 -1.76 -15.42
C GLY A 121 -12.81 -1.27 -15.25
N ASP A 122 -13.12 -0.49 -14.20
CA ASP A 122 -14.47 0.01 -13.92
C ASP A 122 -14.65 1.48 -14.31
N ALA A 123 -15.62 1.76 -15.20
CA ALA A 123 -15.84 3.10 -15.73
C ALA A 123 -16.19 4.16 -14.66
N LEU A 124 -16.92 3.77 -13.60
CA LEU A 124 -17.26 4.68 -12.52
C LEU A 124 -16.02 5.03 -11.69
N HIS A 125 -15.16 4.05 -11.44
CA HIS A 125 -13.87 4.28 -10.79
C HIS A 125 -12.97 5.18 -11.64
N LEU A 126 -12.92 4.98 -12.97
CA LEU A 126 -12.16 5.84 -13.87
C LEU A 126 -12.64 7.30 -13.82
N ARG A 127 -13.96 7.51 -13.84
CA ARG A 127 -14.56 8.86 -13.70
C ARG A 127 -14.19 9.53 -12.37
N CYS A 128 -14.01 8.75 -11.31
CA CYS A 128 -13.67 9.26 -9.99
C CYS A 128 -12.16 9.37 -9.72
N LEU A 129 -11.31 8.76 -10.56
CA LEU A 129 -9.88 8.58 -10.31
C LEU A 129 -9.15 9.92 -10.08
N GLY A 130 -9.41 10.92 -10.94
CA GLY A 130 -8.79 12.23 -10.80
C GLY A 130 -9.10 12.89 -9.45
N LYS A 131 -10.34 12.78 -8.97
CA LYS A 131 -10.75 13.31 -7.66
C LYS A 131 -10.04 12.60 -6.50
N TRP A 132 -9.80 11.30 -6.61
CA TRP A 132 -9.09 10.54 -5.58
C TRP A 132 -7.59 10.86 -5.55
N LEU A 133 -6.96 10.95 -6.72
CA LEU A 133 -5.55 11.35 -6.85
C LEU A 133 -5.31 12.78 -6.33
N ALA A 134 -6.22 13.72 -6.60
CA ALA A 134 -6.11 15.10 -6.15
C ALA A 134 -6.12 15.29 -4.63
N ARG A 135 -6.53 14.27 -3.84
CA ARG A 135 -6.44 14.30 -2.37
C ARG A 135 -5.00 14.14 -1.85
N HIS A 136 -4.07 13.80 -2.74
CA HIS A 136 -2.70 13.43 -2.39
C HIS A 136 -1.69 14.19 -3.27
N PRO A 137 -1.64 15.54 -3.16
CA PRO A 137 -0.78 16.37 -4.01
C PRO A 137 0.71 16.07 -3.81
N ASP A 138 1.12 15.59 -2.65
CA ASP A 138 2.51 15.28 -2.32
C ASP A 138 2.97 13.90 -2.88
N GLY A 139 2.04 13.10 -3.38
CA GLY A 139 2.31 11.78 -3.93
C GLY A 139 1.38 10.70 -3.40
N VAL A 140 1.32 9.59 -4.15
CA VAL A 140 0.44 8.44 -3.87
C VAL A 140 1.22 7.15 -3.82
N VAL A 141 0.68 6.19 -3.08
CA VAL A 141 1.05 4.79 -3.14
C VAL A 141 -0.13 4.04 -3.73
N LEU A 142 0.17 3.28 -4.78
CA LEU A 142 -0.69 2.23 -5.28
C LEU A 142 -0.19 0.92 -4.65
N GLU A 143 -1.07 0.20 -3.98
CA GLU A 143 -0.79 -1.07 -3.34
C GLU A 143 -1.64 -2.17 -4.00
N GLU A 144 -1.06 -3.35 -4.23
CA GLU A 144 -1.80 -4.46 -4.81
C GLU A 144 -3.04 -4.82 -3.97
N ALA A 145 -4.18 -5.05 -4.61
CA ALA A 145 -5.33 -5.64 -3.94
C ALA A 145 -5.04 -7.13 -3.70
N LEU A 146 -4.92 -7.54 -2.43
CA LEU A 146 -4.60 -8.92 -2.07
C LEU A 146 -5.31 -9.38 -0.77
N PRO A 147 -6.25 -10.34 -0.85
CA PRO A 147 -6.75 -10.97 -2.07
C PRO A 147 -7.41 -9.94 -2.99
N ALA A 148 -7.32 -10.17 -4.31
CA ALA A 148 -8.01 -9.35 -5.28
C ALA A 148 -9.54 -9.56 -5.12
N PRO A 149 -10.34 -8.50 -5.00
CA PRO A 149 -11.79 -8.64 -4.92
C PRO A 149 -12.38 -9.37 -6.12
N VAL A 150 -13.17 -10.40 -5.82
CA VAL A 150 -13.95 -11.12 -6.82
C VAL A 150 -15.23 -10.34 -7.08
N ARG A 151 -15.59 -10.15 -8.35
CA ARG A 151 -16.85 -9.50 -8.76
C ARG A 151 -18.01 -10.49 -8.72
N ASP A 152 -18.26 -11.06 -7.55
CA ASP A 152 -19.33 -12.02 -7.31
C ASP A 152 -19.98 -11.71 -5.95
N GLU A 153 -21.29 -11.45 -5.97
CA GLU A 153 -22.09 -11.03 -4.81
C GLU A 153 -22.16 -12.08 -3.70
N THR A 154 -21.79 -13.33 -3.99
CA THR A 154 -21.71 -14.40 -3.00
C THR A 154 -20.46 -14.35 -2.13
N TYR A 155 -19.47 -13.52 -2.48
CA TYR A 155 -18.21 -13.38 -1.75
C TYR A 155 -18.13 -12.05 -1.01
N ALA A 156 -17.82 -12.11 0.28
CA ALA A 156 -17.57 -10.94 1.12
C ALA A 156 -16.09 -10.84 1.48
N ALA A 157 -15.58 -9.61 1.59
CA ALA A 157 -14.27 -9.37 2.18
C ALA A 157 -14.34 -9.67 3.69
N VAL A 158 -13.45 -10.52 4.18
CA VAL A 158 -13.36 -10.89 5.60
C VAL A 158 -11.96 -10.63 6.14
N GLU A 159 -11.89 -10.21 7.40
CA GLU A 159 -10.66 -10.08 8.16
C GLU A 159 -10.75 -10.97 9.41
N LEU A 160 -9.74 -11.80 9.64
CA LEU A 160 -9.66 -12.71 10.78
C LEU A 160 -8.57 -12.21 11.74
N VAL A 161 -8.95 -11.97 12.99
CA VAL A 161 -7.99 -11.67 14.06
C VAL A 161 -7.65 -12.97 14.78
N VAL A 162 -6.36 -13.32 14.79
CA VAL A 162 -5.86 -14.53 15.43
C VAL A 162 -4.95 -14.16 16.58
N GLU A 163 -5.37 -14.49 17.80
CA GLU A 163 -4.52 -14.35 18.99
C GLU A 163 -3.58 -15.56 19.10
N THR A 164 -2.29 -15.31 19.30
CA THR A 164 -1.27 -16.36 19.43
C THR A 164 -0.51 -16.21 20.73
N TYR A 165 -0.33 -17.33 21.45
CA TYR A 165 0.39 -17.36 22.72
C TYR A 165 1.78 -17.94 22.53
N ARG A 166 2.76 -17.40 23.25
CA ARG A 166 4.07 -18.04 23.35
C ARG A 166 3.90 -19.37 24.08
N ALA A 167 4.44 -20.46 23.51
CA ALA A 167 4.49 -21.74 24.21
C ALA A 167 5.17 -21.54 25.58
N GLY A 168 4.47 -21.90 26.66
CA GLY A 168 4.99 -21.82 28.01
C GLY A 168 6.28 -22.62 28.13
N ARG A 169 7.26 -22.11 28.87
CA ARG A 169 8.44 -22.89 29.24
C ARG A 169 7.95 -24.01 30.15
N THR A 170 7.98 -25.26 29.69
CA THR A 170 7.83 -26.39 30.60
C THR A 170 9.07 -26.41 31.49
N ASN A 171 8.91 -26.13 32.78
CA ASN A 171 9.94 -26.44 33.77
C ASN A 171 10.05 -27.97 33.89
N ARG A 172 10.66 -28.63 32.90
CA ARG A 172 11.20 -29.98 33.06
C ARG A 172 12.61 -29.83 33.62
N GLY A 173 12.70 -29.76 34.94
CA GLY A 173 13.98 -29.78 35.64
C GLY A 173 13.87 -29.24 37.05
N GLU A 174 13.35 -30.04 37.96
CA GLU A 174 13.84 -30.17 39.34
C GLU A 174 13.18 -31.40 39.94
N GLY A 175 13.90 -32.51 39.83
CA GLY A 175 13.49 -33.84 40.25
C GLY A 175 14.73 -34.71 40.23
N ARG A 176 15.68 -34.39 41.11
CA ARG A 176 16.68 -35.28 41.70
C ARG A 176 17.21 -34.64 42.97
#